data_AF-A0A1M6WX19-F1
#
_entry.id   AF-A0A1M6WX19-F1
#
_cell.length_a   1.000
_cell.length_b   1.000
_cell.length_c   1.000
_cell.angle_alpha   90.00
_cell.angle_beta   90.00
_cell.angle_gamma   90.00
#
_symmetry.space_group_name_H-M   'P 1'
#
loop_
_entity.id
_entity.type
_entity.pdbx_description
1 polymer ?
#
loop_
_entity_poly.entity_id
_entity_poly.type
_entity_poly.pdbx_seq_one_letter_code
_entity_poly.pdbx_strand_id
1 'polypeptide(L)'
;MLYAALGDSITYGYSATNPNHNFVSLIHRKGFSPIQPNLFILARPGWTSKQLLKSILRTPEVIWDETRYVTLWIGGNDAIRAMPFVLSGDFAPLRRVAERLRANLSSMIQHIRRPKMQIYVANLYNPFPNSHLAEEAIHLLNDAIAGVARQEGVKLVDMYRSLHGRESLAIEGYRRGVLQDVRLRGNPIHPNDDGHRWIAETWLKAISPSRSLSASKRQKKQGRRLLSTQKSTHSLNIRIEKTQRKKAGSGKKLAR
;
A
#
# COMPACT_ATOMS: atom_id res chain seq x y z
N MET A 1 10.17 -18.80 -9.79
CA MET A 1 9.51 -17.94 -8.76
C MET A 1 8.96 -16.67 -9.39
N LEU A 2 7.66 -16.45 -9.25
CA LEU A 2 6.94 -15.29 -9.76
C LEU A 2 6.32 -14.42 -8.66
N TYR A 3 6.23 -13.12 -8.95
CA TYR A 3 5.32 -12.17 -8.34
C TYR A 3 4.22 -11.86 -9.37
N ALA A 4 2.98 -12.21 -9.05
CA ALA A 4 1.82 -11.94 -9.88
C ALA A 4 1.08 -10.67 -9.40
N ALA A 5 0.97 -9.68 -10.28
CA ALA A 5 0.15 -8.48 -10.05
C ALA A 5 -1.15 -8.58 -10.86
N LEU A 6 -2.28 -8.67 -10.16
CA LEU A 6 -3.59 -8.96 -10.72
C LEU A 6 -4.52 -7.75 -10.51
N GLY A 7 -5.17 -7.25 -11.57
CA GLY A 7 -6.07 -6.12 -11.40
C GLY A 7 -6.61 -5.50 -12.69
N ASP A 8 -6.84 -4.19 -12.65
CA ASP A 8 -7.40 -3.39 -13.74
C ASP A 8 -6.45 -2.28 -14.22
N SER A 9 -6.96 -1.09 -14.55
CA SER A 9 -6.17 0.04 -15.03
C SER A 9 -5.08 0.45 -14.05
N ILE A 10 -5.33 0.40 -12.74
CA ILE A 10 -4.33 0.87 -11.77
C ILE A 10 -3.16 -0.12 -11.73
N THR A 11 -3.45 -1.42 -11.71
CA THR A 11 -2.42 -2.48 -11.77
C THR A 11 -1.70 -2.51 -13.11
N TYR A 12 -2.37 -2.16 -14.19
CA TYR A 12 -1.75 -1.95 -15.50
C TYR A 12 -0.77 -0.76 -15.52
N GLY A 13 -0.92 0.20 -14.60
CA GLY A 13 -0.10 1.42 -14.55
C GLY A 13 -0.67 2.60 -15.33
N TYR A 14 -2.00 2.66 -15.52
CA TYR A 14 -2.66 3.79 -16.17
C TYR A 14 -2.33 5.11 -15.46
N SER A 15 -2.16 6.18 -16.22
CA SER A 15 -1.76 7.53 -15.77
C SER A 15 -0.36 7.64 -15.13
N ALA A 16 0.43 6.57 -15.07
CA ALA A 16 1.87 6.70 -14.82
C ALA A 16 2.56 7.26 -16.06
N THR A 17 3.41 8.28 -15.90
CA THR A 17 4.12 8.90 -17.01
C THR A 17 5.23 8.00 -17.58
N ASN A 18 5.70 7.05 -16.77
CA ASN A 18 6.74 6.09 -17.11
C ASN A 18 6.39 4.69 -16.56
N PRO A 19 6.66 3.59 -17.28
CA PRO A 19 6.48 2.24 -16.76
C PRO A 19 7.21 1.95 -15.44
N ASN A 20 8.30 2.68 -15.14
CA ASN A 20 9.04 2.55 -13.88
C ASN A 20 8.38 3.27 -12.69
N HIS A 21 7.39 4.13 -12.96
CA HIS A 21 6.67 4.91 -11.95
C HIS A 21 5.37 4.24 -11.50
N ASN A 22 4.84 3.27 -12.27
CA ASN A 22 3.66 2.54 -11.82
C ASN A 22 3.94 1.74 -10.53
N PHE A 23 2.90 1.58 -9.72
CA PHE A 23 3.08 1.02 -8.37
C PHE A 23 3.61 -0.42 -8.39
N VAL A 24 3.27 -1.22 -9.40
CA VAL A 24 3.71 -2.62 -9.53
C VAL A 24 5.21 -2.69 -9.72
N SER A 25 5.76 -1.87 -10.63
CA SER A 25 7.20 -1.74 -10.86
C SER A 25 7.93 -1.27 -9.60
N LEU A 26 7.32 -0.34 -8.85
CA LEU A 26 7.87 0.16 -7.58
C LEU A 26 7.90 -0.92 -6.49
N ILE A 27 6.83 -1.71 -6.35
CA ILE A 27 6.79 -2.85 -5.43
C ILE A 27 7.82 -3.89 -5.84
N HIS A 28 7.84 -4.27 -7.12
CA HIS A 28 8.76 -5.28 -7.64
C HIS A 28 10.19 -4.90 -7.26
N ARG A 29 10.65 -3.69 -7.60
CA ARG A 29 12.02 -3.24 -7.33
C ARG A 29 12.40 -3.15 -5.84
N LYS A 30 11.44 -2.87 -4.94
CA LYS A 30 11.74 -2.53 -3.53
C LYS A 30 11.28 -3.59 -2.52
N GLY A 31 10.33 -4.43 -2.89
CA GLY A 31 9.56 -5.29 -1.98
C GLY A 31 10.15 -6.68 -1.77
N PHE A 32 10.99 -7.15 -2.68
CA PHE A 32 11.47 -8.52 -2.68
C PHE A 32 13.00 -8.56 -2.67
N SER A 33 13.56 -8.63 -1.46
CA SER A 33 14.99 -8.72 -1.20
C SER A 33 15.24 -9.84 -0.18
N PRO A 34 16.30 -10.67 -0.33
CA PRO A 34 17.38 -10.56 -1.31
C PRO A 34 17.07 -11.14 -2.71
N ILE A 35 16.05 -11.99 -2.85
CA ILE A 35 15.75 -12.66 -4.11
C ILE A 35 14.59 -11.93 -4.81
N GLN A 36 14.90 -11.39 -5.98
CA GLN A 36 13.95 -10.71 -6.86
C GLN A 36 13.17 -11.76 -7.68
N PRO A 37 11.84 -11.89 -7.52
CA PRO A 37 11.03 -12.76 -8.36
C PRO A 37 10.92 -12.20 -9.78
N ASN A 38 10.63 -13.05 -10.76
CA ASN A 38 10.16 -12.57 -12.07
C ASN A 38 8.75 -11.97 -11.92
N LEU A 39 8.43 -10.95 -12.71
CA LEU A 39 7.15 -10.25 -12.65
C LEU A 39 6.17 -10.79 -13.70
N PHE A 40 4.97 -11.14 -13.26
CA PHE A 40 3.84 -11.48 -14.12
C PHE A 40 2.70 -10.48 -13.86
N ILE A 41 2.24 -9.77 -14.88
CA ILE A 41 1.13 -8.80 -14.75
C ILE A 41 -0.07 -9.33 -15.53
N LEU A 42 -1.19 -9.51 -14.82
CA LEU A 42 -2.48 -9.84 -15.43
C LEU A 42 -3.48 -8.75 -15.09
N ALA A 43 -3.45 -7.69 -15.88
CA ALA A 43 -4.31 -6.53 -15.71
C ALA A 43 -4.63 -5.84 -17.03
N ARG A 44 -5.83 -5.29 -17.14
CA ARG A 44 -6.18 -4.40 -18.26
C ARG A 44 -7.11 -3.26 -17.80
N PRO A 45 -6.99 -2.07 -18.40
CA PRO A 45 -7.91 -0.97 -18.13
C PRO A 45 -9.38 -1.35 -18.36
N GLY A 46 -10.25 -0.90 -17.45
CA GLY A 46 -11.70 -1.14 -17.50
C GLY A 46 -12.17 -2.53 -17.08
N TRP A 47 -11.26 -3.42 -16.64
CA TRP A 47 -11.65 -4.73 -16.12
C TRP A 47 -12.44 -4.63 -14.82
N THR A 48 -13.56 -5.36 -14.80
CA THR A 48 -14.30 -5.71 -13.58
C THR A 48 -13.76 -6.98 -12.96
N SER A 49 -14.18 -7.27 -11.72
CA SER A 49 -13.90 -8.52 -11.02
C SER A 49 -14.27 -9.76 -11.87
N LYS A 50 -15.40 -9.74 -12.56
CA LYS A 50 -15.81 -10.83 -13.46
C LYS A 50 -14.82 -11.05 -14.61
N GLN A 51 -14.31 -9.98 -15.20
CA GLN A 51 -13.36 -10.05 -16.32
C GLN A 51 -11.99 -10.55 -15.86
N LEU A 52 -11.50 -10.06 -14.72
CA LEU A 52 -10.26 -10.56 -14.14
C LEU A 52 -10.37 -12.05 -13.78
N LEU A 53 -11.47 -12.49 -13.17
CA LEU A 53 -11.68 -13.90 -12.83
C LEU A 53 -11.63 -14.77 -14.09
N LYS A 54 -12.33 -14.36 -15.15
CA LYS A 54 -12.29 -15.06 -16.44
C LYS A 54 -10.87 -15.17 -17.01
N SER A 55 -10.05 -14.13 -16.86
CA SER A 55 -8.65 -14.15 -17.31
C SER A 55 -7.78 -15.06 -16.44
N ILE A 56 -7.99 -15.05 -15.12
CA ILE A 56 -7.30 -15.93 -14.17
C ILE A 56 -7.56 -17.40 -14.52
N LEU A 57 -8.83 -17.77 -14.73
CA LEU A 57 -9.24 -19.14 -15.08
C LEU A 57 -8.70 -19.63 -16.44
N ARG A 58 -8.19 -18.72 -17.29
CA ARG A 58 -7.59 -19.03 -18.59
C ARG A 58 -6.06 -19.00 -18.54
N THR A 59 -5.48 -18.58 -17.42
CA THR A 59 -4.04 -18.51 -17.26
C THR A 59 -3.50 -19.91 -17.00
N PRO A 60 -2.43 -20.35 -17.69
CA PRO A 60 -1.86 -21.68 -17.48
C PRO A 60 -1.47 -21.93 -16.00
N GLU A 61 -1.80 -23.10 -15.47
CA GLU A 61 -1.56 -23.47 -14.05
C GLU A 61 -0.10 -23.32 -13.62
N VAL A 62 0.85 -23.52 -14.54
CA VAL A 62 2.29 -23.35 -14.29
C VAL A 62 2.64 -21.95 -13.77
N ILE A 63 1.88 -20.92 -14.16
CA ILE A 63 2.06 -19.55 -13.63
C ILE A 63 1.75 -19.52 -12.13
N TRP A 64 0.66 -20.16 -11.70
CA TRP A 64 0.26 -20.20 -10.30
C TRP A 64 1.20 -21.07 -9.48
N ASP A 65 1.69 -22.18 -10.04
CA ASP A 65 2.65 -23.08 -9.39
C ASP A 65 3.99 -22.40 -9.12
N GLU A 66 4.44 -21.52 -10.04
CA GLU A 66 5.66 -20.73 -9.90
C GLU A 66 5.49 -19.47 -9.02
N THR A 67 4.25 -19.07 -8.74
CA THR A 67 3.95 -17.82 -8.02
C THR A 67 4.17 -17.96 -6.51
N ARG A 68 4.88 -17.00 -5.93
CA ARG A 68 5.09 -16.89 -4.46
C ARG A 68 4.42 -15.68 -3.85
N TYR A 69 4.24 -14.61 -4.61
CA TYR A 69 3.61 -13.38 -4.14
C TYR A 69 2.49 -12.97 -5.10
N VAL A 70 1.34 -12.59 -4.56
CA VAL A 70 0.22 -12.07 -5.34
C VAL A 70 -0.23 -10.74 -4.72
N THR A 71 -0.33 -9.70 -5.55
CA THR A 71 -1.11 -8.51 -5.21
C THR A 71 -2.35 -8.49 -6.08
N LEU A 72 -3.52 -8.48 -5.46
CA LEU A 72 -4.81 -8.46 -6.12
C LEU A 72 -5.52 -7.15 -5.81
N TRP A 73 -5.80 -6.35 -6.83
CA TRP A 73 -6.52 -5.09 -6.68
C TRP A 73 -7.51 -4.87 -7.81
N ILE A 74 -8.79 -5.02 -7.49
CA ILE A 74 -9.90 -5.00 -8.44
C ILE A 74 -11.19 -4.57 -7.71
N GLY A 75 -12.17 -4.05 -8.45
CA GLY A 75 -13.49 -3.69 -7.92
C GLY A 75 -13.90 -2.25 -8.21
N GLY A 76 -12.97 -1.37 -8.57
CA GLY A 76 -13.28 0.02 -8.92
C GLY A 76 -14.24 0.13 -10.12
N ASN A 77 -13.99 -0.66 -11.17
CA ASN A 77 -14.90 -0.71 -12.33
C ASN A 77 -16.25 -1.36 -12.01
N ASP A 78 -16.32 -2.27 -11.03
CA ASP A 78 -17.57 -2.83 -10.53
C ASP A 78 -18.40 -1.72 -9.86
N ALA A 79 -17.76 -0.89 -9.03
CA ALA A 79 -18.37 0.28 -8.39
C ALA A 79 -18.91 1.30 -9.41
N ILE A 80 -18.10 1.65 -10.42
CA ILE A 80 -18.48 2.62 -11.46
C ILE A 80 -19.73 2.16 -12.21
N ARG A 81 -19.89 0.86 -12.46
CA ARG A 81 -21.08 0.31 -13.12
C ARG A 81 -22.35 0.40 -12.27
N ALA A 82 -22.23 0.48 -10.95
CA ALA A 82 -23.36 0.70 -10.05
C ALA A 82 -23.73 2.18 -9.88
N MET A 83 -22.82 3.10 -10.23
CA MET A 83 -22.94 4.52 -9.93
C MET A 83 -24.21 5.18 -10.47
N PRO A 84 -24.72 4.87 -11.69
CA PRO A 84 -25.97 5.46 -12.18
C PRO A 84 -27.17 5.19 -11.25
N PHE A 85 -27.22 4.03 -10.59
CA PHE A 85 -28.30 3.66 -9.67
C PHE A 85 -28.15 4.32 -8.29
N VAL A 86 -26.91 4.45 -7.82
CA VAL A 86 -26.62 5.17 -6.58
C VAL A 86 -27.02 6.64 -6.71
N LEU A 87 -26.77 7.24 -7.89
CA LEU A 87 -27.20 8.61 -8.19
C LEU A 87 -28.73 8.78 -8.24
N SER A 88 -29.48 7.71 -8.50
CA SER A 88 -30.95 7.71 -8.39
C SER A 88 -31.48 7.34 -7.00
N GLY A 89 -30.60 7.18 -6.00
CA GLY A 89 -30.95 6.83 -4.63
C GLY A 89 -31.23 5.33 -4.39
N ASP A 90 -31.04 4.46 -5.39
CA ASP A 90 -31.23 3.02 -5.25
C ASP A 90 -29.90 2.31 -4.97
N PHE A 91 -29.75 1.84 -3.73
CA PHE A 91 -28.57 1.09 -3.28
C PHE A 91 -28.68 -0.42 -3.49
N ALA A 92 -29.84 -0.96 -3.89
CA ALA A 92 -29.99 -2.40 -4.10
C ALA A 92 -29.07 -2.93 -5.23
N PRO A 93 -28.86 -2.24 -6.36
CA PRO A 93 -27.86 -2.60 -7.37
C PRO A 93 -26.45 -2.63 -6.80
N LEU A 94 -26.09 -1.68 -5.93
CA LEU A 94 -24.76 -1.65 -5.31
C LEU A 94 -24.53 -2.86 -4.39
N ARG A 95 -25.53 -3.25 -3.59
CA ARG A 95 -25.47 -4.48 -2.77
C ARG A 95 -25.25 -5.72 -3.64
N ARG A 96 -25.96 -5.83 -4.77
CA ARG A 96 -25.75 -6.93 -5.74
C ARG A 96 -24.34 -6.92 -6.34
N VAL A 97 -23.78 -5.73 -6.60
CA VAL A 97 -22.40 -5.59 -7.09
C VAL A 97 -21.42 -6.04 -6.02
N ALA A 98 -21.62 -5.67 -4.76
CA ALA A 98 -20.78 -6.11 -3.65
C ALA A 98 -20.78 -7.63 -3.47
N GLU A 99 -21.95 -8.27 -3.54
CA GLU A 99 -22.05 -9.74 -3.47
C GLU A 99 -21.33 -10.43 -4.63
N ARG A 100 -21.43 -9.88 -5.85
CA ARG A 100 -20.69 -10.39 -7.01
C ARG A 100 -19.19 -10.21 -6.85
N LEU A 101 -18.75 -9.05 -6.36
CA LEU A 101 -17.34 -8.78 -6.07
C LEU A 101 -16.81 -9.77 -5.03
N ARG A 102 -17.58 -10.00 -3.95
CA ARG A 102 -17.26 -10.98 -2.90
C ARG A 102 -17.07 -12.38 -3.48
N ALA A 103 -18.06 -12.86 -4.25
CA ALA A 103 -18.00 -14.18 -4.88
C ALA A 103 -16.81 -14.29 -5.85
N ASN A 104 -16.61 -13.30 -6.71
CA ASN A 104 -15.51 -13.33 -7.68
C ASN A 104 -14.14 -13.33 -7.00
N LEU A 105 -13.93 -12.49 -5.98
CA LEU A 105 -12.67 -12.45 -5.24
C LEU A 105 -12.37 -13.77 -4.53
N SER A 106 -13.37 -14.36 -3.87
CA SER A 106 -13.24 -15.66 -3.22
C SER A 106 -12.84 -16.73 -4.25
N SER A 107 -13.54 -16.80 -5.40
CA SER A 107 -13.19 -17.73 -6.48
C SER A 107 -11.78 -17.49 -7.05
N MET A 108 -11.35 -16.24 -7.23
CA MET A 108 -9.99 -15.95 -7.68
C MET A 108 -8.95 -16.47 -6.70
N ILE A 109 -9.12 -16.15 -5.41
CA ILE A 109 -8.18 -16.52 -4.35
C ILE A 109 -8.09 -18.04 -4.22
N GLN A 110 -9.23 -18.74 -4.20
CA GLN A 110 -9.28 -20.19 -4.09
C GLN A 110 -8.61 -20.88 -5.28
N HIS A 111 -8.84 -20.38 -6.50
CA HIS A 111 -8.27 -20.97 -7.70
C HIS A 111 -6.73 -20.83 -7.77
N ILE A 112 -6.19 -19.65 -7.48
CA ILE A 112 -4.74 -19.41 -7.61
C ILE A 112 -3.92 -19.91 -6.42
N ARG A 113 -4.57 -20.22 -5.28
CA ARG A 113 -3.86 -20.54 -4.03
C ARG A 113 -2.95 -21.75 -4.21
N ARG A 114 -1.71 -21.59 -3.72
CA ARG A 114 -0.70 -22.65 -3.63
C ARG A 114 0.01 -22.65 -2.28
N PRO A 115 0.62 -23.77 -1.87
CA PRO A 115 1.45 -23.80 -0.68
C PRO A 115 2.52 -22.70 -0.69
N LYS A 116 2.68 -22.02 0.44
CA LYS A 116 3.66 -20.91 0.63
C LYS A 116 3.41 -19.65 -0.22
N MET A 117 2.34 -19.59 -1.01
CA MET A 117 1.94 -18.38 -1.73
C MET A 117 1.40 -17.35 -0.74
N GLN A 118 1.90 -16.12 -0.82
CA GLN A 118 1.41 -14.99 -0.04
C GLN A 118 0.52 -14.12 -0.91
N ILE A 119 -0.77 -14.09 -0.58
CA ILE A 119 -1.77 -13.30 -1.29
C ILE A 119 -2.12 -12.07 -0.47
N TYR A 120 -2.10 -10.92 -1.14
CA TYR A 120 -2.44 -9.62 -0.59
C TYR A 120 -3.56 -9.02 -1.43
N VAL A 121 -4.65 -8.60 -0.79
CA VAL A 121 -5.81 -8.00 -1.44
C VAL A 121 -5.95 -6.57 -0.97
N ALA A 122 -6.10 -5.60 -1.86
CA ALA A 122 -6.37 -4.22 -1.47
C ALA A 122 -7.85 -3.89 -1.51
N ASN A 123 -8.30 -3.07 -0.54
CA ASN A 123 -9.56 -2.37 -0.64
C ASN A 123 -9.44 -1.17 -1.61
N LEU A 124 -10.53 -0.45 -1.84
CA LEU A 124 -10.62 0.68 -2.77
C LEU A 124 -10.39 2.00 -2.04
N TYR A 125 -9.74 2.97 -2.69
CA TYR A 125 -9.79 4.37 -2.27
C TYR A 125 -11.00 5.08 -2.89
N ASN A 126 -11.39 6.20 -2.28
CA ASN A 126 -12.44 7.05 -2.81
C ASN A 126 -11.83 8.23 -3.59
N PRO A 127 -11.99 8.29 -4.93
CA PRO A 127 -11.54 9.44 -5.71
C PRO A 127 -12.45 10.68 -5.55
N PHE A 128 -13.62 10.51 -4.92
CA PHE A 128 -14.62 11.56 -4.71
C PHE A 128 -14.93 11.75 -3.22
N PRO A 129 -13.95 12.19 -2.40
CA PRO A 129 -14.11 12.30 -0.95
C PRO A 129 -15.17 13.30 -0.51
N ASN A 130 -15.54 14.27 -1.36
CA ASN A 130 -16.54 15.29 -1.06
C ASN A 130 -17.96 14.88 -1.50
N SER A 131 -18.17 13.58 -1.78
CA SER A 131 -19.48 13.01 -2.09
C SER A 131 -19.84 11.92 -1.10
N HIS A 132 -20.85 12.18 -0.27
CA HIS A 132 -21.35 11.22 0.72
C HIS A 132 -21.81 9.90 0.06
N LEU A 133 -22.47 9.98 -1.09
CA LEU A 133 -22.87 8.80 -1.87
C LEU A 133 -21.67 7.97 -2.33
N ALA A 134 -20.57 8.62 -2.75
CA ALA A 134 -19.35 7.91 -3.15
C ALA A 134 -18.69 7.23 -1.93
N GLU A 135 -18.67 7.92 -0.80
CA GLU A 135 -18.17 7.39 0.47
C GLU A 135 -18.95 6.14 0.92
N GLU A 136 -20.27 6.23 1.01
CA GLU A 136 -21.13 5.08 1.35
C GLU A 136 -20.92 3.92 0.37
N ALA A 137 -20.81 4.22 -0.92
CA ALA A 137 -20.62 3.19 -1.93
C ALA A 137 -19.28 2.46 -1.80
N ILE A 138 -18.21 3.21 -1.56
CA ILE A 138 -16.87 2.66 -1.35
C ILE A 138 -16.79 1.89 -0.04
N HIS A 139 -17.43 2.36 1.05
CA HIS A 139 -17.50 1.62 2.30
C HIS A 139 -18.16 0.26 2.14
N LEU A 140 -19.32 0.21 1.49
CA LEU A 140 -20.05 -1.04 1.27
C LEU A 140 -19.20 -2.06 0.49
N LEU A 141 -18.48 -1.61 -0.54
CA LEU A 141 -17.59 -2.48 -1.31
C LEU A 141 -16.35 -2.89 -0.51
N ASN A 142 -15.77 -1.98 0.26
CA ASN A 142 -14.60 -2.25 1.09
C ASN A 142 -14.92 -3.25 2.21
N ASP A 143 -16.12 -3.22 2.77
CA ASP A 143 -16.60 -4.20 3.74
C ASP A 143 -16.71 -5.59 3.10
N ALA A 144 -17.21 -5.68 1.87
CA ALA A 144 -17.25 -6.94 1.12
C ALA A 144 -15.83 -7.49 0.86
N ILE A 145 -14.89 -6.64 0.43
CA ILE A 145 -13.49 -7.02 0.21
C ILE A 145 -12.83 -7.49 1.52
N ALA A 146 -13.02 -6.75 2.61
CA ALA A 146 -12.49 -7.09 3.93
C ALA A 146 -13.07 -8.42 4.45
N GLY A 147 -14.36 -8.67 4.21
CA GLY A 147 -15.02 -9.94 4.49
C GLY A 147 -14.35 -11.12 3.77
N VAL A 148 -14.09 -10.99 2.47
CA VAL A 148 -13.35 -12.02 1.71
C VAL A 148 -11.94 -12.20 2.26
N ALA A 149 -11.21 -11.10 2.50
CA ALA A 149 -9.85 -11.20 3.00
C ALA A 149 -9.76 -11.99 4.32
N ARG A 150 -10.71 -11.74 5.23
CA ARG A 150 -10.84 -12.47 6.49
C ARG A 150 -11.22 -13.94 6.27
N GLN A 151 -12.25 -14.20 5.47
CA GLN A 151 -12.75 -15.55 5.21
C GLN A 151 -11.68 -16.44 4.56
N GLU A 152 -10.94 -15.89 3.59
CA GLU A 152 -9.91 -16.63 2.87
C GLU A 152 -8.56 -16.66 3.63
N GLY A 153 -8.41 -15.93 4.73
CA GLY A 153 -7.17 -15.85 5.49
C GLY A 153 -6.02 -15.18 4.72
N VAL A 154 -6.32 -14.18 3.87
CA VAL A 154 -5.33 -13.39 3.13
C VAL A 154 -5.14 -12.02 3.75
N LYS A 155 -4.03 -11.36 3.46
CA LYS A 155 -3.73 -10.04 4.03
C LYS A 155 -4.51 -8.96 3.29
N LEU A 156 -5.31 -8.18 4.02
CA LEU A 156 -5.93 -6.96 3.52
C LEU A 156 -4.93 -5.79 3.54
N VAL A 157 -4.85 -5.05 2.44
CA VAL A 157 -4.08 -3.82 2.31
C VAL A 157 -5.05 -2.65 2.27
N ASP A 158 -4.93 -1.75 3.24
CA ASP A 158 -5.83 -0.61 3.39
C ASP A 158 -5.39 0.55 2.48
N MET A 159 -5.91 0.52 1.25
CA MET A 159 -5.74 1.58 0.27
C MET A 159 -6.71 2.75 0.48
N TYR A 160 -7.85 2.53 1.16
CA TYR A 160 -8.82 3.59 1.46
C TYR A 160 -8.15 4.78 2.14
N ARG A 161 -7.32 4.51 3.15
CA ARG A 161 -6.56 5.53 3.87
C ARG A 161 -5.31 6.02 3.15
N SER A 162 -4.85 5.30 2.12
CA SER A 162 -3.55 5.60 1.48
C SER A 162 -3.55 6.94 0.77
N LEU A 163 -4.68 7.33 0.16
CA LEU A 163 -4.81 8.56 -0.61
C LEU A 163 -5.73 9.59 0.05
N HIS A 164 -6.33 9.25 1.19
CA HIS A 164 -7.30 10.13 1.85
C HIS A 164 -6.67 11.47 2.27
N GLY A 165 -7.28 12.58 1.86
CA GLY A 165 -6.79 13.93 2.09
C GLY A 165 -5.61 14.35 1.20
N ARG A 166 -5.25 13.52 0.21
CA ARG A 166 -4.16 13.77 -0.75
C ARG A 166 -4.62 13.56 -2.20
N GLU A 167 -5.91 13.46 -2.43
CA GLU A 167 -6.51 13.12 -3.72
C GLU A 167 -6.11 14.13 -4.80
N SER A 168 -6.03 15.42 -4.45
CA SER A 168 -5.59 16.51 -5.36
C SER A 168 -4.15 16.39 -5.82
N LEU A 169 -3.30 15.71 -5.05
CA LEU A 169 -1.90 15.45 -5.41
C LEU A 169 -1.73 14.07 -6.05
N ALA A 170 -2.59 13.12 -5.70
CA ALA A 170 -2.45 11.72 -6.11
C ALA A 170 -3.17 11.36 -7.40
N ILE A 171 -4.23 12.09 -7.78
CA ILE A 171 -5.16 11.68 -8.83
C ILE A 171 -5.00 12.57 -10.06
N GLU A 172 -4.80 11.92 -11.20
CA GLU A 172 -4.68 12.59 -12.49
C GLU A 172 -5.99 13.31 -12.85
N GLY A 173 -5.89 14.60 -13.14
CA GLY A 173 -7.04 15.43 -13.52
C GLY A 173 -8.04 15.72 -12.39
N TYR A 174 -7.64 15.54 -11.12
CA TYR A 174 -8.46 15.86 -9.94
C TYR A 174 -9.04 17.28 -9.99
N ARG A 175 -10.23 17.45 -9.41
CA ARG A 175 -10.93 18.74 -9.34
C ARG A 175 -11.49 18.98 -7.94
N ARG A 176 -12.80 18.79 -7.76
CA ARG A 176 -13.51 19.07 -6.51
C ARG A 176 -13.69 17.82 -5.67
N GLY A 177 -13.44 16.63 -6.22
CA GLY A 177 -13.62 15.37 -5.50
C GLY A 177 -15.09 15.04 -5.29
N VAL A 178 -15.94 15.41 -6.24
CA VAL A 178 -17.39 15.11 -6.22
C VAL A 178 -17.76 14.25 -7.43
N LEU A 179 -18.83 13.46 -7.34
CA LEU A 179 -19.27 12.57 -8.42
C LEU A 179 -19.53 13.30 -9.75
N GLN A 180 -19.90 14.58 -9.70
CA GLN A 180 -20.10 15.43 -10.89
C GLN A 180 -18.80 15.72 -11.66
N ASP A 181 -17.63 15.36 -11.11
CA ASP A 181 -16.36 15.51 -11.81
C ASP A 181 -16.10 14.36 -12.81
N VAL A 182 -16.95 13.33 -12.83
CA VAL A 182 -16.94 12.25 -13.83
C VAL A 182 -17.21 12.81 -15.23
N ARG A 183 -16.49 12.29 -16.23
CA ARG A 183 -16.49 12.76 -17.62
C ARG A 183 -16.77 11.59 -18.57
N LEU A 184 -17.06 11.93 -19.83
CA LEU A 184 -17.14 10.93 -20.90
C LEU A 184 -15.77 10.28 -21.18
N ARG A 185 -14.68 11.03 -21.01
CA ARG A 185 -13.29 10.58 -21.17
C ARG A 185 -12.39 11.21 -20.11
N GLY A 186 -11.40 10.46 -19.62
CA GLY A 186 -10.42 10.96 -18.65
C GLY A 186 -11.04 11.22 -17.27
N ASN A 187 -11.71 10.22 -16.71
CA ASN A 187 -12.25 10.31 -15.36
C ASN A 187 -11.13 10.53 -14.33
N PRO A 188 -11.30 11.46 -13.37
CA PRO A 188 -10.32 11.76 -12.34
C PRO A 188 -10.37 10.71 -11.23
N ILE A 189 -10.05 9.48 -11.60
CA ILE A 189 -10.12 8.30 -10.75
C ILE A 189 -8.80 7.53 -10.73
N HIS A 190 -7.86 7.84 -11.63
CA HIS A 190 -6.61 7.11 -11.76
C HIS A 190 -5.47 7.85 -11.05
N PRO A 191 -4.57 7.12 -10.38
CA PRO A 191 -3.43 7.76 -9.73
C PRO A 191 -2.42 8.27 -10.77
N ASN A 192 -1.88 9.46 -10.54
CA ASN A 192 -0.69 9.95 -11.23
C ASN A 192 0.59 9.31 -10.62
N ASP A 193 1.77 9.78 -11.00
CA ASP A 193 3.04 9.25 -10.49
C ASP A 193 3.16 9.30 -8.95
N ASP A 194 2.71 10.37 -8.31
CA ASP A 194 2.70 10.48 -6.85
C ASP A 194 1.68 9.53 -6.20
N GLY A 195 0.50 9.40 -6.82
CA GLY A 195 -0.50 8.41 -6.42
C GLY A 195 0.06 6.99 -6.49
N HIS A 196 0.68 6.61 -7.61
CA HIS A 196 1.34 5.30 -7.78
C HIS A 196 2.44 5.07 -6.74
N ARG A 197 3.22 6.11 -6.42
CA ARG A 197 4.26 6.05 -5.38
C ARG A 197 3.66 5.79 -4.00
N TRP A 198 2.62 6.51 -3.58
CA TRP A 198 1.97 6.31 -2.28
C TRP A 198 1.27 4.96 -2.19
N ILE A 199 0.62 4.52 -3.26
CA ILE A 199 0.05 3.17 -3.37
C ILE A 199 1.15 2.12 -3.15
N ALA A 200 2.28 2.24 -3.84
CA ALA A 200 3.40 1.31 -3.70
C ALA A 200 3.94 1.27 -2.27
N GLU A 201 4.07 2.43 -1.60
CA GLU A 201 4.49 2.51 -0.20
C GLU A 201 3.54 1.76 0.73
N THR A 202 2.22 1.87 0.50
CA THR A 202 1.20 1.17 1.28
C THR A 202 1.30 -0.36 1.10
N TRP A 203 1.45 -0.85 -0.12
CA TRP A 203 1.70 -2.27 -0.38
C TRP A 203 3.01 -2.76 0.25
N LEU A 204 4.10 -2.00 0.11
CA LEU A 204 5.40 -2.37 0.66
C LEU A 204 5.38 -2.52 2.18
N LYS A 205 4.62 -1.68 2.89
CA LYS A 205 4.41 -1.83 4.35
C LYS A 205 3.73 -3.17 4.69
N ALA A 206 2.78 -3.63 3.89
CA ALA A 206 2.10 -4.90 4.09
C ALA A 206 2.97 -6.12 3.73
N ILE A 207 3.77 -6.01 2.65
CA ILE A 207 4.64 -7.08 2.14
C ILE A 207 5.89 -7.25 3.01
N SER A 208 6.44 -6.18 3.57
CA SER A 208 7.69 -6.19 4.36
C SER A 208 7.54 -5.88 5.86
N PRO A 209 6.70 -6.60 6.65
CA PRO A 209 6.56 -6.32 8.08
C PRO A 209 7.86 -6.44 8.88
N SER A 210 8.86 -7.19 8.38
CA SER A 210 10.14 -7.44 9.06
C SER A 210 11.16 -6.29 8.97
N ARG A 211 10.96 -5.30 8.08
CA ARG A 211 11.86 -4.14 7.97
C ARG A 211 11.57 -3.04 8.99
N SER A 212 10.31 -2.84 9.41
CA SER A 212 9.95 -1.80 10.38
C SER A 212 10.45 -2.13 11.80
N LEU A 213 10.38 -3.39 12.21
CA LEU A 213 10.86 -3.86 13.52
C LEU A 213 12.40 -3.87 13.63
N SER A 214 13.11 -4.10 12.53
CA SER A 214 14.58 -4.09 12.50
C SER A 214 15.13 -2.66 12.41
N ALA A 215 14.49 -1.76 11.66
CA ALA A 215 14.85 -0.34 11.58
C ALA A 215 14.65 0.39 12.93
N SER A 216 13.53 0.14 13.63
CA SER A 216 13.30 0.76 14.95
C SER A 216 14.26 0.23 16.02
N LYS A 217 14.62 -1.07 15.99
CA LYS A 217 15.67 -1.64 16.85
C LYS A 217 17.05 -1.04 16.55
N ARG A 218 17.38 -0.77 15.28
CA ARG A 218 18.66 -0.16 14.86
C ARG A 218 18.77 1.29 15.31
N GLN A 219 17.71 2.09 15.15
CA GLN A 219 17.65 3.47 15.65
C GLN A 219 17.71 3.53 17.19
N LYS A 220 17.00 2.64 17.89
CA LYS A 220 17.04 2.57 19.37
C LYS A 220 18.42 2.15 19.90
N LYS A 221 19.14 1.30 19.17
CA LYS A 221 20.52 0.89 19.49
C LYS A 221 21.55 2.01 19.21
N GLN A 222 21.39 2.77 18.13
CA GLN A 222 22.24 3.94 17.83
C GLN A 222 22.01 5.08 18.83
N GLY A 223 20.76 5.39 19.18
CA GLY A 223 20.45 6.39 20.21
C GLY A 223 21.05 6.05 21.57
N ARG A 224 20.96 4.77 22.00
CA ARG A 224 21.61 4.30 23.24
C ARG A 224 23.13 4.40 23.22
N ARG A 225 23.77 4.18 22.06
CA ARG A 225 25.23 4.26 21.90
C ARG A 225 25.74 5.71 21.91
N LEU A 226 24.96 6.65 21.38
CA LEU A 226 25.24 8.10 21.43
C LEU A 226 25.09 8.65 22.86
N LEU A 227 24.07 8.21 23.59
CA LEU A 227 23.87 8.57 25.00
C LEU A 227 24.98 8.01 25.91
N SER A 228 25.52 6.82 25.62
CA SER A 228 26.62 6.25 26.41
C SER A 228 27.96 6.93 26.15
N THR A 229 28.24 7.34 24.90
CA THR A 229 29.45 8.12 24.59
C THR A 229 29.40 9.52 25.21
N GLN A 230 28.25 10.19 25.20
CA GLN A 230 28.09 11.50 25.85
C GLN A 230 28.25 11.43 27.39
N LYS A 231 27.75 10.37 28.03
CA LYS A 231 27.98 10.17 29.48
C LYS A 231 29.45 9.89 29.81
N SER A 232 30.15 9.15 28.95
CA SER A 232 31.58 8.87 29.11
C SER A 232 32.43 10.13 28.98
N THR A 233 32.19 10.96 27.96
CA THR A 233 32.92 12.22 27.77
C THR A 233 32.65 13.22 28.89
N HIS A 234 31.41 13.31 29.38
CA HIS A 234 31.09 14.17 30.52
C HIS A 234 31.79 13.71 31.80
N SER A 235 31.88 12.39 32.03
CA SER A 235 32.58 11.82 33.18
C SER A 235 34.10 12.04 33.11
N LEU A 236 34.68 12.01 31.90
CA LEU A 236 36.09 12.29 31.67
C LEU A 236 36.42 13.76 31.96
N ASN A 237 35.57 14.69 31.49
CA ASN A 237 35.75 16.13 31.70
C ASN A 237 35.67 16.50 33.19
N ILE A 238 34.72 15.93 33.95
CA ILE A 238 34.66 16.13 35.40
C ILE A 238 35.94 15.64 36.10
N ARG A 239 36.52 14.53 35.63
CA ARG A 239 37.76 13.98 36.21
C ARG A 239 38.97 14.86 35.89
N ILE A 240 39.04 15.45 34.70
CA ILE A 240 40.09 16.40 34.29
C ILE A 240 39.98 17.68 35.13
N GLU A 241 38.79 18.26 35.29
CA GLU A 241 38.58 19.46 36.11
C GLU A 241 38.95 19.24 37.58
N LYS A 242 38.57 18.10 38.16
CA LYS A 242 38.98 17.74 39.54
C LYS A 242 40.50 17.60 39.68
N THR A 243 41.18 17.12 38.64
CA THR A 243 42.64 16.96 38.64
C THR A 243 43.34 18.31 38.50
N GLN A 244 42.80 19.23 37.68
CA GLN A 244 43.32 20.59 37.56
C GLN A 244 43.10 21.44 38.82
N ARG A 245 41.93 21.31 39.48
CA ARG A 245 41.69 21.96 40.79
C ARG A 245 42.62 21.46 41.90
N LYS A 246 42.95 20.16 41.92
CA LYS A 246 43.96 19.62 42.86
C LYS A 246 45.37 20.16 42.59
N LYS A 247 45.76 20.38 41.34
CA LYS A 247 47.06 21.00 40.99
C LYS A 247 47.11 22.49 41.35
N ALA A 248 46.01 23.23 41.18
CA ALA A 248 45.94 24.65 41.55
C ALA A 248 45.94 24.89 43.08
N GLY A 249 45.44 23.94 43.88
CA GLY A 249 45.45 24.03 45.35
C GLY A 249 46.81 23.76 46.01
N SER A 250 47.78 23.18 45.29
CA SER A 250 49.11 22.86 45.81
C SER A 250 50.16 23.97 45.61
N GLY A 251 49.78 25.11 45.01
CA GLY A 251 50.68 26.21 44.67
C GLY A 251 50.69 27.40 45.63
N LYS A 252 49.91 27.38 46.73
CA LYS A 252 49.90 28.44 47.75
C LYS A 252 50.47 27.93 49.07
N LYS A 253 51.78 27.66 49.08
CA LYS A 253 52.62 27.60 50.29
C LYS A 253 54.09 27.69 49.87
N LEU A 254 54.56 28.89 49.49
CA LEU A 254 55.98 29.29 49.44
C LEU A 254 56.11 30.73 48.92
N ALA A 255 56.16 31.68 49.87
CA ALA A 255 56.70 33.06 49.82
C ALA A 255 56.04 33.79 51.00
N ARG A 256 56.68 33.90 52.18
CA ARG A 256 57.52 35.03 52.61
C ARG A 256 56.90 36.39 52.28
#